data_AF-A0A1Y1V452-F1
#
_entry.id   AF-A0A1Y1V452-F1
#
_cell.length_a   1.000
_cell.length_b   1.000
_cell.length_c   1.000
_cell.angle_alpha   90.00
_cell.angle_beta   90.00
_cell.angle_gamma   90.00
#
_symmetry.space_group_name_H-M   'P 1'
#
loop_
_entity.id
_entity.type
_entity.pdbx_description
1 polymer ?
#
loop_
_entity_poly.entity_id
_entity_poly.type
_entity_poly.pdbx_seq_one_letter_code
_entity_poly.pdbx_strand_id
1 'polypeptide(L)'
;KNPLFSALASNKFKIADFLLKREADINYKINGGEYKDVDIINYLYFISGFKDFLNTNNLKYILNNGFNIRQVTTDLINKMVNRNYSDGLLEIILKHFIYDDTFIIRLLSVYKNRVALTTEQIQNIITDEKRKINIDESVYENADEHENYDAINMILDYDGSGNESIIEKIEDYEILERAIEYDNIKLVKKILNYDFVDLDQLNIENALSEASKNINVEMLKSLLES
;
A
#
# COMPACT_ATOMS: atom_id res chain seq x y z
N LYS A 1 26.08 -13.51 8.21
CA LYS A 1 24.89 -13.39 9.09
C LYS A 1 25.02 -12.08 9.88
N ASN A 2 24.10 -11.15 9.70
CA ASN A 2 24.07 -9.91 10.47
C ASN A 2 23.40 -10.17 11.85
N PRO A 3 24.04 -9.82 12.98
CA PRO A 3 23.48 -10.06 14.31
C PRO A 3 22.13 -9.37 14.56
N LEU A 4 21.96 -8.14 14.08
CA LEU A 4 20.71 -7.38 14.21
C LEU A 4 19.59 -8.09 13.44
N PHE A 5 19.88 -8.54 12.22
CA PHE A 5 18.92 -9.25 11.38
C PHE A 5 18.46 -10.55 12.06
N SER A 6 19.39 -11.27 12.68
CA SER A 6 19.10 -12.52 13.40
C SER A 6 18.24 -12.28 14.65
N ALA A 7 18.49 -11.18 15.37
CA ALA A 7 17.70 -10.79 16.54
C ALA A 7 16.26 -10.42 16.14
N LEU A 8 16.10 -9.64 15.06
CA LEU A 8 14.80 -9.20 14.55
C LEU A 8 13.98 -10.36 13.96
N ALA A 9 14.62 -11.28 13.23
CA ALA A 9 13.98 -12.52 12.74
C ALA A 9 13.39 -13.36 13.89
N SER A 10 13.97 -13.24 15.09
CA SER A 10 13.53 -13.97 16.28
C SER A 10 12.72 -13.12 17.27
N ASN A 11 12.29 -11.91 16.88
CA ASN A 11 11.59 -10.93 17.72
C ASN A 11 12.31 -10.65 19.06
N LYS A 12 13.66 -10.74 19.09
CA LYS A 12 14.47 -10.49 20.28
C LYS A 12 14.77 -9.00 20.42
N PHE A 13 13.73 -8.18 20.63
CA PHE A 13 13.84 -6.72 20.64
C PHE A 13 14.85 -6.19 21.67
N LYS A 14 14.97 -6.80 22.85
CA LYS A 14 16.02 -6.43 23.83
C LYS A 14 17.44 -6.60 23.29
N ILE A 15 17.68 -7.61 22.47
CA ILE A 15 18.99 -7.83 21.82
C ILE A 15 19.16 -6.82 20.69
N ALA A 16 18.11 -6.57 19.90
CA ALA A 16 18.12 -5.53 18.87
C ALA A 16 18.42 -4.14 19.47
N ASP A 17 17.77 -3.76 20.56
CA ASP A 17 18.03 -2.50 21.28
C ASP A 17 19.49 -2.41 21.72
N PHE A 18 20.05 -3.50 22.25
CA PHE A 18 21.45 -3.55 22.64
C PHE A 18 22.39 -3.35 21.46
N LEU A 19 22.09 -3.96 20.31
CA LEU A 19 22.87 -3.82 19.07
C LEU A 19 22.77 -2.41 18.49
N LEU A 20 21.57 -1.84 18.41
CA LEU A 20 21.33 -0.47 17.93
C LEU A 20 22.05 0.56 18.82
N LYS A 21 22.05 0.38 20.15
CA LYS A 21 22.84 1.19 21.10
C LYS A 21 24.36 1.06 20.93
N ARG A 22 24.80 0.01 20.25
CA ARG A 22 26.21 -0.24 19.88
C ARG A 22 26.46 0.10 18.41
N GLU A 23 25.68 1.04 17.86
CA GLU A 23 25.83 1.60 16.51
C GLU A 23 25.60 0.58 15.38
N ALA A 24 24.90 -0.54 15.66
CA ALA A 24 24.40 -1.37 14.57
C ALA A 24 23.39 -0.56 13.74
N ASP A 25 23.57 -0.55 12.43
CA ASP A 25 22.72 0.20 11.52
C ASP A 25 21.46 -0.60 11.12
N ILE A 26 20.27 -0.07 11.43
CA ILE A 26 18.98 -0.65 11.02
C ILE A 26 18.80 -0.64 9.50
N ASN A 27 19.48 0.30 8.82
CA ASN A 27 19.47 0.49 7.38
C ASN A 27 20.60 -0.26 6.66
N TYR A 28 21.37 -1.08 7.41
CA TYR A 28 22.44 -1.87 6.86
C TYR A 28 21.94 -2.74 5.70
N LYS A 29 22.71 -2.77 4.62
CA LYS A 29 22.44 -3.63 3.46
C LYS A 29 23.47 -4.73 3.38
N ILE A 30 23.00 -5.97 3.22
CA ILE A 30 23.87 -7.09 2.87
C ILE A 30 24.21 -6.93 1.39
N ASN A 31 25.50 -6.76 1.09
CA ASN A 31 25.99 -6.68 -0.27
C ASN A 31 25.67 -7.99 -1.01
N GLY A 32 24.85 -7.89 -2.04
CA GLY A 32 24.42 -9.02 -2.87
C GLY A 32 25.43 -9.41 -3.96
N GLY A 33 26.53 -8.67 -4.12
CA GLY A 33 27.49 -8.85 -5.20
C GLY A 33 26.87 -8.47 -6.54
N GLU A 34 26.75 -9.46 -7.43
CA GLU A 34 26.04 -9.31 -8.72
C GLU A 34 24.51 -9.16 -8.54
N TYR A 35 23.99 -9.44 -7.35
CA TYR A 35 22.58 -9.25 -7.00
C TYR A 35 22.35 -7.92 -6.27
N LYS A 36 21.09 -7.45 -6.28
CA LYS A 36 20.66 -6.25 -5.55
C LYS A 36 20.94 -6.41 -4.05
N ASP A 37 21.46 -5.34 -3.45
CA ASP A 37 21.64 -5.22 -2.01
C ASP A 37 20.34 -5.54 -1.25
N VAL A 38 20.47 -6.28 -0.14
CA VAL A 38 19.33 -6.78 0.65
C VAL A 38 19.29 -6.06 2.00
N ASP A 39 18.26 -5.25 2.21
CA ASP A 39 17.96 -4.65 3.52
C ASP A 39 17.28 -5.64 4.48
N ILE A 40 17.01 -5.19 5.71
CA ILE A 40 16.41 -6.04 6.74
C ILE A 40 15.02 -6.56 6.35
N ILE A 41 14.16 -5.74 5.74
CA ILE A 41 12.79 -6.16 5.38
C ILE A 41 12.87 -7.20 4.28
N ASN A 42 13.61 -6.92 3.20
CA ASN A 42 13.85 -7.86 2.10
C ASN A 42 14.51 -9.16 2.61
N TYR A 43 15.45 -9.08 3.56
CA TYR A 43 16.08 -10.25 4.14
C TYR A 43 15.07 -11.12 4.90
N LEU A 44 14.30 -10.51 5.82
CA LEU A 44 13.30 -11.23 6.61
C LEU A 44 12.20 -11.81 5.72
N TYR A 45 11.81 -11.07 4.69
CA TYR A 45 10.88 -11.52 3.67
C TYR A 45 11.44 -12.76 2.93
N PHE A 46 12.66 -12.68 2.40
CA PHE A 46 13.28 -13.76 1.62
C PHE A 46 13.47 -15.06 2.41
N ILE A 47 13.86 -14.96 3.68
CA ILE A 47 14.04 -16.15 4.52
C ILE A 47 12.71 -16.72 5.05
N SER A 48 11.59 -16.02 4.82
CA SER A 48 10.25 -16.48 5.19
C SER A 48 9.77 -17.56 4.23
N GLY A 49 10.24 -18.79 4.43
CA GLY A 49 9.68 -20.00 3.83
C GLY A 49 8.44 -20.46 4.60
N PHE A 50 8.49 -21.65 5.20
CA PHE A 50 7.39 -22.19 6.06
C PHE A 50 7.17 -21.46 7.39
N LYS A 51 7.91 -20.38 7.65
CA LYS A 51 7.83 -19.58 8.88
C LYS A 51 7.92 -18.10 8.53
N ASP A 52 7.00 -17.32 9.07
CA ASP A 52 6.99 -15.87 8.92
C ASP A 52 8.06 -15.23 9.81
N PHE A 53 9.23 -14.97 9.22
CA PHE A 53 10.28 -14.19 9.87
C PHE A 53 10.03 -12.70 9.77
N LEU A 54 9.27 -12.24 8.78
CA LEU A 54 8.69 -10.90 8.76
C LEU A 54 7.25 -10.97 9.27
N ASN A 55 6.94 -10.20 10.31
CA ASN A 55 5.61 -10.15 10.92
C ASN A 55 5.33 -8.73 11.43
N THR A 56 4.09 -8.47 11.83
CA THR A 56 3.65 -7.15 12.32
C THR A 56 4.53 -6.59 13.43
N ASN A 57 5.00 -7.43 14.36
CA ASN A 57 5.75 -6.97 15.53
C ASN A 57 7.16 -6.50 15.15
N ASN A 58 7.91 -7.31 14.40
CA ASN A 58 9.24 -6.89 13.99
C ASN A 58 9.23 -5.83 12.90
N LEU A 59 8.24 -5.82 12.01
CA LEU A 59 8.10 -4.74 11.04
C LEU A 59 7.90 -3.40 11.74
N LYS A 60 6.94 -3.30 12.67
CA LYS A 60 6.74 -2.07 13.46
C LYS A 60 8.00 -1.66 14.22
N TYR A 61 8.72 -2.62 14.79
CA TYR A 61 9.98 -2.34 15.46
C TYR A 61 11.02 -1.77 14.49
N ILE A 62 11.21 -2.38 13.31
CA ILE A 62 12.15 -1.93 12.29
C ILE A 62 11.85 -0.49 11.88
N LEU A 63 10.58 -0.22 11.54
CA LEU A 63 10.11 1.09 11.11
C LEU A 63 10.34 2.16 12.18
N ASN A 64 9.91 1.91 13.42
CA ASN A 64 10.06 2.84 14.54
C ASN A 64 11.52 3.10 14.97
N ASN A 65 12.47 2.28 14.54
CA ASN A 65 13.88 2.44 14.85
C ASN A 65 14.67 3.12 13.72
N GLY A 66 14.00 3.82 12.81
CA GLY A 66 14.64 4.69 11.82
C GLY A 66 14.93 3.99 10.49
N PHE A 67 14.11 3.02 10.10
CA PHE A 67 14.16 2.47 8.75
C PHE A 67 13.94 3.57 7.71
N ASN A 68 14.78 3.61 6.69
CA ASN A 68 14.80 4.67 5.72
C ASN A 68 13.75 4.44 4.63
N ILE A 69 12.85 5.41 4.47
CA ILE A 69 11.80 5.41 3.44
C ILE A 69 12.34 5.12 2.03
N ARG A 70 13.58 5.52 1.71
CA ARG A 70 14.22 5.25 0.41
C ARG A 70 14.45 3.76 0.13
N GLN A 71 14.32 2.90 1.14
CA GLN A 71 14.39 1.45 1.00
C GLN A 71 13.01 0.84 0.69
N VAL A 72 11.93 1.61 0.80
CA VAL A 72 10.59 1.23 0.33
C VAL A 72 10.52 1.47 -1.18
N THR A 73 11.09 0.54 -1.94
CA THR A 73 11.11 0.59 -3.41
C THR A 73 9.90 -0.10 -4.02
N THR A 74 9.53 0.23 -5.26
CA THR A 74 8.50 -0.47 -6.04
C THR A 74 8.69 -2.00 -6.02
N ASP A 75 9.93 -2.50 -6.14
CA ASP A 75 10.26 -3.93 -6.04
C ASP A 75 9.88 -4.57 -4.68
N LEU A 76 10.00 -3.83 -3.58
CA LEU A 76 9.53 -4.31 -2.27
C LEU A 76 8.00 -4.36 -2.23
N ILE A 77 7.35 -3.34 -2.77
CA ILE A 77 5.88 -3.25 -2.85
C ILE A 77 5.35 -4.44 -3.68
N ASN A 78 5.88 -4.68 -4.88
CA ASN A 78 5.45 -5.78 -5.76
C ASN A 78 5.63 -7.15 -5.10
N LYS A 79 6.75 -7.38 -4.39
CA LYS A 79 6.94 -8.59 -3.59
C LYS A 79 5.84 -8.77 -2.56
N MET A 80 5.51 -7.70 -1.81
CA MET A 80 4.48 -7.75 -0.78
C MET A 80 3.06 -7.88 -1.32
N VAL A 81 2.79 -7.36 -2.52
CA VAL A 81 1.52 -7.56 -3.24
C VAL A 81 1.36 -9.02 -3.67
N ASN A 82 2.42 -9.64 -4.20
CA ASN A 82 2.37 -11.04 -4.66
C ASN A 82 2.07 -12.01 -3.51
N ARG A 83 2.67 -11.79 -2.33
CA ARG A 83 2.40 -12.60 -1.14
C ARG A 83 1.01 -12.27 -0.62
N ASN A 84 -0.02 -12.94 -1.15
CA ASN A 84 -1.42 -12.92 -0.72
C ASN A 84 -1.61 -12.06 0.52
N TYR A 85 -2.09 -10.83 0.30
CA TYR A 85 -2.10 -9.63 1.15
C TYR A 85 -2.64 -9.79 2.60
N SER A 86 -2.96 -11.03 2.98
CA SER A 86 -3.46 -11.53 4.26
C SER A 86 -2.73 -11.09 5.53
N ASP A 87 -1.50 -10.54 5.47
CA ASP A 87 -0.74 -10.13 6.66
C ASP A 87 -0.75 -8.60 6.94
N GLY A 88 -1.29 -7.79 6.01
CA GLY A 88 -1.39 -6.33 6.15
C GLY A 88 -0.04 -5.61 6.33
N LEU A 89 1.08 -6.27 6.03
CA LEU A 89 2.41 -5.71 6.27
C LEU A 89 2.71 -4.51 5.39
N LEU A 90 2.29 -4.54 4.12
CA LEU A 90 2.46 -3.42 3.21
C LEU A 90 1.71 -2.17 3.71
N GLU A 91 0.48 -2.34 4.20
CA GLU A 91 -0.29 -1.23 4.79
C GLU A 91 0.42 -0.60 5.98
N ILE A 92 1.08 -1.42 6.83
CA ILE A 92 1.85 -0.92 7.96
C ILE A 92 3.01 -0.04 7.48
N ILE A 93 3.70 -0.42 6.40
CA ILE A 93 4.78 0.38 5.81
C ILE A 93 4.22 1.69 5.26
N LEU A 94 3.17 1.63 4.44
CA LEU A 94 2.59 2.81 3.80
C LEU A 94 2.05 3.81 4.85
N LYS A 95 1.30 3.33 5.85
CA LYS A 95 0.81 4.17 6.95
C LYS A 95 1.94 4.83 7.75
N HIS A 96 3.03 4.10 8.00
CA HIS A 96 4.14 4.61 8.80
C HIS A 96 4.83 5.82 8.14
N PHE A 97 4.92 5.82 6.80
CA PHE A 97 5.69 6.83 6.07
C PHE A 97 4.84 7.94 5.45
N ILE A 98 3.65 7.62 4.95
CA ILE A 98 2.80 8.59 4.26
C ILE A 98 2.17 9.54 5.28
N TYR A 99 1.46 9.01 6.27
CA TYR A 99 0.77 9.85 7.27
C TYR A 99 1.55 9.92 8.60
N ASP A 100 2.81 10.37 8.51
CA ASP A 100 3.70 10.48 9.66
C ASP A 100 3.31 11.63 10.63
N ASP A 101 3.98 11.67 11.79
CA ASP A 101 3.74 12.72 12.79
C ASP A 101 3.97 14.14 12.22
N THR A 102 4.88 14.29 11.25
CA THR A 102 5.17 15.59 10.62
C THR A 102 3.96 16.06 9.81
N PHE A 103 3.35 15.17 9.03
CA PHE A 103 2.13 15.45 8.29
C PHE A 103 0.96 15.82 9.21
N ILE A 104 0.76 15.03 10.27
CA ILE A 104 -0.31 15.26 11.23
C ILE A 104 -0.12 16.63 11.91
N ILE A 105 1.10 16.96 12.34
CA ILE A 105 1.42 18.26 12.95
C ILE A 105 1.19 19.40 11.94
N ARG A 106 1.52 19.23 10.66
CA ARG A 106 1.26 20.21 9.59
C ARG A 106 -0.24 20.48 9.47
N LEU A 107 -1.09 19.45 9.41
CA LEU A 107 -2.54 19.61 9.35
C LEU A 107 -3.12 20.27 10.61
N LEU A 108 -2.64 19.87 11.80
CA LEU A 108 -3.05 20.49 13.06
C LEU A 108 -2.64 21.97 13.12
N SER A 109 -1.50 22.33 12.53
CA SER A 109 -1.05 23.72 12.44
C SER A 109 -1.97 24.56 11.55
N VAL A 110 -2.38 24.04 10.38
CA VAL A 110 -3.36 24.69 9.49
C VAL A 110 -4.65 24.98 10.26
N TYR A 111 -5.18 23.96 10.96
CA TYR A 111 -6.39 24.08 11.77
C TYR A 111 -6.24 25.11 12.89
N LYS A 112 -5.17 25.01 13.69
CA LYS A 112 -4.89 25.90 14.82
C LYS A 112 -4.78 27.36 14.41
N ASN A 113 -4.18 27.63 13.25
CA ASN A 113 -3.99 28.97 12.72
C ASN A 113 -5.19 29.47 11.89
N ARG A 114 -6.27 28.66 11.78
CA ARG A 114 -7.48 28.98 11.01
C ARG A 114 -7.19 29.37 9.56
N VAL A 115 -6.20 28.71 8.96
CA VAL A 115 -5.90 28.89 7.54
C VAL A 115 -7.03 28.23 6.76
N ALA A 116 -7.81 29.03 6.03
CA ALA A 116 -8.84 28.51 5.16
C ALA A 116 -8.18 27.81 3.96
N LEU A 117 -8.54 26.55 3.75
CA LEU A 117 -8.13 25.77 2.59
C LEU A 117 -9.35 25.40 1.77
N THR A 118 -9.22 25.45 0.45
CA THR A 118 -10.20 24.87 -0.48
C THR A 118 -10.07 23.34 -0.49
N THR A 119 -11.08 22.65 -1.01
CA THR A 119 -11.02 21.20 -1.24
C THR A 119 -9.82 20.80 -2.09
N GLU A 120 -9.56 21.53 -3.18
CA GLU A 120 -8.43 21.31 -4.07
C GLU A 120 -7.08 21.46 -3.33
N GLN A 121 -6.95 22.46 -2.46
CA GLN A 121 -5.74 22.63 -1.65
C GLN A 121 -5.53 21.47 -0.67
N ILE A 122 -6.59 20.96 -0.05
CA ILE A 122 -6.53 19.79 0.83
C ILE A 122 -6.14 18.55 0.04
N GLN A 123 -6.74 18.35 -1.14
CA GLN A 123 -6.41 17.24 -2.03
C GLN A 123 -4.94 17.29 -2.45
N ASN A 124 -4.44 18.45 -2.90
CA ASN A 124 -3.02 18.61 -3.24
C ASN A 124 -2.09 18.33 -2.06
N ILE A 125 -2.45 18.79 -0.86
CA ILE A 125 -1.70 18.51 0.38
C ILE A 125 -1.60 17.00 0.65
N ILE A 126 -2.69 16.26 0.44
CA ILE A 126 -2.76 14.80 0.65
C ILE A 126 -2.01 14.07 -0.47
N THR A 127 -2.22 14.44 -1.73
CA THR A 127 -1.56 13.82 -2.89
C THR A 127 -0.05 13.99 -2.82
N ASP A 128 0.45 15.18 -2.48
CA ASP A 128 1.88 15.43 -2.28
C ASP A 128 2.46 14.59 -1.12
N GLU A 129 1.65 14.33 -0.09
CA GLU A 129 2.07 13.49 1.02
C GLU A 129 2.19 12.01 0.60
N LYS A 130 1.21 11.51 -0.16
CA LYS A 130 1.21 10.15 -0.71
C LYS A 130 2.42 9.91 -1.63
N ARG A 131 2.85 10.91 -2.39
CA ARG A 131 4.04 10.87 -3.27
C ARG A 131 5.38 10.63 -2.56
N LYS A 132 5.41 10.61 -1.21
CA LYS A 132 6.57 10.15 -0.45
C LYS A 132 7.00 8.72 -0.82
N ILE A 133 6.05 7.88 -1.21
CA ILE A 133 6.29 6.52 -1.71
C ILE A 133 5.75 6.45 -3.14
N ASN A 134 6.58 5.96 -4.06
CA ASN A 134 6.18 5.79 -5.45
C ASN A 134 5.38 4.50 -5.61
N ILE A 135 4.12 4.62 -6.02
CA ILE A 135 3.27 3.51 -6.47
C ILE A 135 3.02 3.74 -7.96
N ASP A 136 3.83 3.11 -8.78
CA ASP A 136 3.72 3.21 -10.24
C ASP A 136 2.80 2.11 -10.81
N GLU A 137 2.60 2.16 -12.12
CA GLU A 137 1.78 1.24 -12.90
C GLU A 137 2.17 -0.24 -12.70
N SER A 138 3.46 -0.54 -12.50
CA SER A 138 3.91 -1.93 -12.30
C SER A 138 3.36 -2.57 -11.02
N VAL A 139 2.93 -1.76 -10.06
CA VAL A 139 2.27 -2.25 -8.84
C VAL A 139 0.86 -2.73 -9.14
N TYR A 140 0.14 -2.03 -10.02
CA TYR A 140 -1.20 -2.42 -10.47
C TYR A 140 -1.13 -3.64 -11.36
N GLU A 141 -0.22 -3.65 -12.35
CA GLU A 141 0.06 -4.81 -13.20
C GLU A 141 0.34 -6.06 -12.36
N ASN A 142 1.28 -5.99 -11.41
CA ASN A 142 1.62 -7.12 -10.57
C ASN A 142 0.47 -7.54 -9.64
N ALA A 143 -0.41 -6.62 -9.21
CA ALA A 143 -1.57 -6.98 -8.41
C ALA A 143 -2.64 -7.71 -9.24
N ASP A 144 -2.87 -7.24 -10.47
CA ASP A 144 -3.80 -7.84 -11.43
C ASP A 144 -3.34 -9.23 -11.89
N GLU A 145 -2.06 -9.38 -12.24
CA GLU A 145 -1.46 -10.69 -12.61
C GLU A 145 -1.63 -11.77 -11.53
N HIS A 146 -1.76 -11.36 -10.26
CA HIS A 146 -1.94 -12.25 -9.11
C HIS A 146 -3.39 -12.24 -8.58
N GLU A 147 -4.33 -11.63 -9.30
CA GLU A 147 -5.75 -11.51 -8.95
C GLU A 147 -5.96 -10.94 -7.53
N ASN A 148 -5.05 -10.07 -7.07
CA ASN A 148 -5.04 -9.56 -5.70
C ASN A 148 -5.76 -8.21 -5.60
N TYR A 149 -7.06 -8.24 -5.80
CA TYR A 149 -7.92 -7.06 -5.77
C TYR A 149 -8.01 -6.40 -4.38
N ASP A 150 -7.74 -7.16 -3.31
CA ASP A 150 -7.61 -6.58 -1.96
C ASP A 150 -6.36 -5.68 -1.86
N ALA A 151 -5.26 -6.06 -2.51
CA ALA A 151 -4.08 -5.20 -2.61
C ALA A 151 -4.37 -3.96 -3.45
N ILE A 152 -5.03 -4.09 -4.62
CA ILE A 152 -5.47 -2.94 -5.43
C ILE A 152 -6.31 -1.99 -4.60
N ASN A 153 -7.32 -2.52 -3.90
CA ASN A 153 -8.17 -1.74 -3.01
C ASN A 153 -7.35 -0.97 -1.98
N MET A 154 -6.36 -1.59 -1.34
CA MET A 154 -5.49 -0.86 -0.42
C MET A 154 -4.62 0.17 -1.14
N ILE A 155 -3.99 -0.18 -2.26
CA ILE A 155 -3.03 0.67 -2.98
C ILE A 155 -3.68 1.99 -3.42
N LEU A 156 -4.94 1.96 -3.85
CA LEU A 156 -5.72 3.16 -4.19
C LEU A 156 -5.78 4.18 -3.03
N ASP A 157 -5.71 3.74 -1.76
CA ASP A 157 -5.71 4.66 -0.61
C ASP A 157 -4.38 5.41 -0.45
N TYR A 158 -3.30 4.91 -1.04
CA TYR A 158 -1.93 5.42 -0.87
C TYR A 158 -1.29 5.90 -2.16
N ASP A 159 -1.91 5.66 -3.33
CA ASP A 159 -1.42 6.17 -4.60
C ASP A 159 -1.49 7.71 -4.63
N GLY A 160 -0.33 8.34 -4.81
CA GLY A 160 -0.15 9.78 -4.95
C GLY A 160 -0.22 10.29 -6.39
N SER A 161 -0.66 9.43 -7.31
CA SER A 161 -1.01 9.81 -8.68
C SER A 161 -2.20 10.78 -8.67
N GLY A 162 -2.30 11.63 -9.69
CA GLY A 162 -3.49 12.46 -9.88
C GLY A 162 -4.71 11.58 -10.19
N ASN A 163 -5.92 12.09 -9.91
CA ASN A 163 -7.16 11.33 -10.15
C ASN A 163 -7.27 10.80 -11.59
N GLU A 164 -6.90 11.61 -12.59
CA GLU A 164 -6.88 11.21 -14.01
C GLU A 164 -6.04 9.95 -14.23
N SER A 165 -4.81 9.91 -13.70
CA SER A 165 -3.93 8.73 -13.80
C SER A 165 -4.44 7.53 -13.00
N ILE A 166 -5.19 7.74 -11.91
CA ILE A 166 -5.82 6.63 -11.19
C ILE A 166 -6.97 6.04 -12.02
N ILE A 167 -7.75 6.89 -12.68
CA ILE A 167 -8.85 6.47 -13.55
C ILE A 167 -8.32 5.68 -14.75
N GLU A 168 -7.27 6.18 -15.42
CA GLU A 168 -6.60 5.45 -16.50
C GLU A 168 -6.21 4.03 -16.08
N LYS A 169 -5.61 3.86 -14.90
CA LYS A 169 -5.26 2.52 -14.37
C LYS A 169 -6.51 1.67 -14.08
N ILE A 170 -7.59 2.26 -13.56
CA ILE A 170 -8.83 1.52 -13.30
C ILE A 170 -9.41 0.97 -14.62
N GLU A 171 -9.33 1.74 -15.69
CA GLU A 171 -9.78 1.35 -17.03
C GLU A 171 -8.85 0.34 -17.70
N ASP A 172 -7.55 0.62 -17.73
CA ASP A 172 -6.53 -0.21 -18.41
C ASP A 172 -6.48 -1.65 -17.87
N TYR A 173 -6.79 -1.83 -16.58
CA TYR A 173 -6.82 -3.15 -15.93
C TYR A 173 -8.25 -3.66 -15.65
N GLU A 174 -9.30 -3.01 -16.18
CA GLU A 174 -10.71 -3.40 -15.99
C GLU A 174 -11.06 -3.66 -14.50
N ILE A 175 -10.52 -2.83 -13.60
CA ILE A 175 -10.50 -3.11 -12.16
C ILE A 175 -11.93 -3.18 -11.59
N LEU A 176 -12.87 -2.40 -12.13
CA LEU A 176 -14.27 -2.43 -11.68
C LEU A 176 -14.93 -3.77 -12.03
N GLU A 177 -14.78 -4.21 -13.27
CA GLU A 177 -15.32 -5.47 -13.78
C GLU A 177 -14.76 -6.64 -12.98
N ARG A 178 -13.44 -6.64 -12.76
CA ARG A 178 -12.79 -7.64 -11.91
C ARG A 178 -13.27 -7.58 -10.46
N ALA A 179 -13.41 -6.40 -9.87
CA ALA A 179 -13.92 -6.28 -8.52
C ALA A 179 -15.33 -6.88 -8.38
N ILE A 180 -16.16 -6.82 -9.43
CA ILE A 180 -17.49 -7.43 -9.47
C ILE A 180 -17.41 -8.94 -9.66
N GLU A 181 -16.57 -9.41 -10.59
CA GLU A 181 -16.32 -10.84 -10.86
C GLU A 181 -15.89 -11.57 -9.57
N TYR A 182 -15.02 -10.95 -8.78
CA TYR A 182 -14.47 -11.51 -7.54
C TYR A 182 -15.22 -11.11 -6.26
N ASP A 183 -16.41 -10.51 -6.39
CA ASP A 183 -17.27 -10.11 -5.27
C ASP A 183 -16.61 -9.15 -4.24
N ASN A 184 -15.68 -8.31 -4.71
CA ASN A 184 -14.98 -7.33 -3.88
C ASN A 184 -15.79 -6.04 -3.71
N ILE A 185 -16.82 -6.10 -2.86
CA ILE A 185 -17.74 -4.97 -2.63
C ILE A 185 -17.02 -3.69 -2.15
N LYS A 186 -15.95 -3.86 -1.38
CA LYS A 186 -15.18 -2.72 -0.86
C LYS A 186 -14.50 -1.96 -1.98
N LEU A 187 -13.90 -2.68 -2.93
CA LEU A 187 -13.25 -2.08 -4.09
C LEU A 187 -14.25 -1.40 -5.01
N VAL A 188 -15.39 -2.05 -5.29
CA VAL A 188 -16.45 -1.45 -6.12
C VAL A 188 -16.92 -0.12 -5.54
N LYS A 189 -17.32 -0.10 -4.26
CA LYS A 189 -17.76 1.13 -3.59
C LYS A 189 -16.66 2.21 -3.60
N LYS A 190 -15.39 1.80 -3.55
CA LYS A 190 -14.26 2.74 -3.61
C LYS A 190 -14.14 3.38 -4.99
N ILE A 191 -14.20 2.59 -6.05
CA ILE A 191 -14.13 3.07 -7.43
C ILE A 191 -15.29 4.03 -7.73
N LEU A 192 -16.50 3.66 -7.33
CA LEU A 192 -17.70 4.48 -7.53
C LEU A 192 -17.69 5.83 -6.78
N ASN A 193 -16.85 5.98 -5.75
CA ASN A 193 -16.70 7.25 -5.03
C ASN A 193 -15.73 8.23 -5.72
N TYR A 194 -15.05 7.84 -6.80
CA TYR A 194 -14.26 8.80 -7.57
C TYR A 194 -15.22 9.69 -8.38
N ASP A 195 -15.30 10.98 -8.02
CA ASP A 195 -16.21 12.04 -8.51
C ASP A 195 -16.27 12.24 -10.05
N PHE A 196 -15.49 11.51 -10.83
CA PHE A 196 -15.33 11.66 -12.28
C PHE A 196 -15.39 10.36 -13.05
N VAL A 197 -15.90 9.27 -12.44
CA VAL A 197 -16.32 8.13 -13.24
C VAL A 197 -17.45 8.63 -14.15
N ASP A 198 -17.09 8.99 -15.38
CA ASP A 198 -18.04 9.11 -16.45
C ASP A 198 -18.57 7.69 -16.63
N LEU A 199 -19.71 7.43 -16.01
CA LEU A 199 -20.37 6.12 -15.97
C LEU A 199 -20.66 5.60 -17.39
N ASP A 200 -20.58 6.47 -18.41
CA ASP A 200 -20.65 6.14 -19.84
C ASP A 200 -19.32 5.55 -20.38
N GLN A 201 -18.17 5.79 -19.74
CA GLN A 201 -16.85 5.24 -20.10
C GLN A 201 -16.59 3.89 -19.43
N LEU A 202 -16.98 3.75 -18.16
CA LEU A 202 -16.97 2.45 -17.48
C LEU A 202 -18.12 1.59 -18.00
N ASN A 203 -17.87 0.34 -18.36
CA ASN A 203 -18.88 -0.49 -19.01
C ASN A 203 -19.90 -1.03 -17.99
N ILE A 204 -20.71 -0.13 -17.43
CA ILE A 204 -21.63 -0.42 -16.33
C ILE A 204 -22.70 -1.42 -16.76
N GLU A 205 -23.10 -1.41 -18.03
CA GLU A 205 -24.02 -2.41 -18.55
C GLU A 205 -23.45 -3.82 -18.43
N ASN A 206 -22.16 -4.00 -18.77
CA ASN A 206 -21.46 -5.27 -18.54
C ASN A 206 -21.31 -5.57 -17.05
N ALA A 207 -20.92 -4.58 -16.24
CA ALA A 207 -20.79 -4.71 -14.79
C ALA A 207 -22.10 -5.14 -14.11
N LEU A 208 -23.24 -4.55 -14.49
CA LEU A 208 -24.58 -4.89 -14.02
C LEU A 208 -24.98 -6.29 -14.50
N SER A 209 -24.67 -6.65 -15.74
CA SER A 209 -24.90 -7.99 -16.28
C SER A 209 -24.16 -9.06 -15.48
N GLU A 210 -22.89 -8.80 -15.12
CA GLU A 210 -22.07 -9.74 -14.36
C GLU A 210 -22.51 -9.83 -12.89
N ALA A 211 -22.76 -8.70 -12.24
CA ALA A 211 -23.28 -8.64 -10.87
C ALA A 211 -24.64 -9.36 -10.73
N SER A 212 -25.48 -9.29 -11.76
CA SER A 212 -26.78 -9.96 -11.76
C SER A 212 -26.69 -11.47 -12.00
N LYS A 213 -25.65 -11.97 -12.68
CA LYS A 213 -25.34 -13.42 -12.73
C LYS A 213 -24.91 -13.95 -11.35
N ASN A 214 -24.17 -13.16 -10.60
CA ASN A 214 -23.64 -13.54 -9.28
C ASN A 214 -24.66 -13.39 -8.12
N ILE A 215 -25.86 -12.85 -8.39
CA ILE A 215 -26.95 -12.63 -7.40
C ILE A 215 -26.49 -11.85 -6.15
N ASN A 216 -25.49 -10.98 -6.28
CA ASN A 216 -25.11 -10.11 -5.16
C ASN A 216 -25.98 -8.85 -5.14
N VAL A 217 -27.01 -8.86 -4.29
CA VAL A 217 -27.96 -7.76 -4.13
C VAL A 217 -27.29 -6.49 -3.62
N GLU A 218 -26.28 -6.60 -2.74
CA GLU A 218 -25.55 -5.44 -2.23
C GLU A 218 -24.67 -4.81 -3.31
N MET A 219 -24.08 -5.64 -4.18
CA MET A 219 -23.31 -5.21 -5.35
C MET A 219 -24.19 -4.44 -6.33
N LEU A 220 -25.32 -5.04 -6.73
CA LEU A 220 -26.29 -4.41 -7.61
C LEU A 220 -26.80 -3.08 -7.03
N LYS A 221 -27.08 -3.04 -5.72
CA LYS A 221 -27.52 -1.81 -5.07
C LYS A 221 -26.44 -0.72 -5.14
N SER A 222 -25.18 -1.07 -4.91
CA SER A 222 -24.08 -0.10 -4.97
C SER A 222 -23.90 0.47 -6.39
N LEU A 223 -24.04 -0.36 -7.42
CA LEU A 223 -23.96 0.04 -8.83
C LEU A 223 -25.17 0.87 -9.30
N LEU A 224 -26.34 0.72 -8.67
CA LEU A 224 -27.56 1.46 -9.03
C LEU A 224 -27.71 2.78 -8.27
N GLU A 225 -27.01 2.94 -7.14
CA GLU A 225 -27.01 4.15 -6.31
C GLU A 225 -25.85 5.11 -6.64
N SER A 226 -24.92 4.69 -7.50
CA SER A 226 -23.85 5.52 -8.08
C SER A 226 -24.38 6.37 -9.22
#